data_AF-A0A8B8HIA1-F1
#
_entry.id   AF-A0A8B8HIA1-F1
#
_cell.length_a   1.000
_cell.length_b   1.000
_cell.length_c   1.000
_cell.angle_alpha   90.00
_cell.angle_beta   90.00
_cell.angle_gamma   90.00
#
_symmetry.space_group_name_H-M   'P 1'
#
loop_
_entity.id
_entity.type
_entity.pdbx_description
1 polymer ?
#
loop_
_entity_poly.entity_id
_entity_poly.type
_entity_poly.pdbx_seq_one_letter_code
_entity_poly.pdbx_strand_id
1 'polypeptide(L)'
;MKLLILWAVIALTASGHARSTAKQQQVTPHITSLSDKDARLKARTHPAFASAGQRAGLELWRIENFDPVAVPQKDVGKFYKGDSYIVLKTTSDKRNNLSWDIHYWIGSETSQDEAGAAAILTVGLDDKFDGKAVQHRESMGYESAQFLGYFPGGAVRYVDGGHQSGFNHVVTNPGAEKRLFQVKGKKNIRVRQVDPLISSMNKGDCFILDINNDILVYVGEKAKNVEKLKATSMANQIRDQDHNGRGKVETIDQYSSESDVQKFFTYLGSGSKDLVPDESAGGDDQTFEKNEEKSVILSEVSDSSGKLKITPLTAPFRQEQLKPQETYILDTVSGSIYVWVGKQATQKEKTEAMAKAEQYLSSKNYPSWVHVARIPQGTEPAIFKQYFTTWRDVGMSHSRLVRSVDDRYLQKLEPSAVKRLYEVKIGSNNIYIKEMDDVEQVNLEEDGTYILQNGENTFVWFGKETPITYVKLWEDVVVQFLRFFPQENTQTFKVAKQGLEPDNFVRAFRKWDPYMWQKQNSYEMNREEVLRFNEIEDSK
;
A
#
# COMPACT_ATOMS: atom_id res chain seq x y z
N MET A 1 -62.01 26.92 -59.48
CA MET A 1 -60.93 27.88 -59.79
C MET A 1 -60.32 28.33 -58.47
N LYS A 2 -59.03 28.04 -58.26
CA LYS A 2 -58.11 28.58 -57.22
C LYS A 2 -58.38 28.13 -55.77
N LEU A 3 -57.52 27.25 -55.25
CA LEU A 3 -56.24 27.50 -54.55
C LEU A 3 -56.48 27.76 -53.06
N LEU A 4 -55.96 26.87 -52.19
CA LEU A 4 -54.85 27.15 -51.26
C LEU A 4 -55.21 28.32 -50.31
N ILE A 5 -55.31 28.14 -49.01
CA ILE A 5 -54.14 28.22 -48.12
C ILE A 5 -54.60 27.97 -46.66
N LEU A 6 -53.76 27.19 -45.97
CA LEU A 6 -53.39 27.18 -44.55
C LEU A 6 -54.33 26.75 -43.39
N TRP A 7 -53.95 25.57 -42.86
CA TRP A 7 -53.51 25.30 -41.49
C TRP A 7 -54.44 25.66 -40.30
N ALA A 8 -54.98 24.61 -39.66
CA ALA A 8 -54.65 24.19 -38.28
C ALA A 8 -55.87 23.56 -37.58
N VAL A 9 -55.98 22.22 -37.56
CA VAL A 9 -56.92 21.52 -36.67
C VAL A 9 -56.36 20.15 -36.23
N ILE A 10 -56.06 20.10 -34.93
CA ILE A 10 -56.16 18.96 -34.00
C ILE A 10 -55.01 17.94 -33.93
N ALA A 11 -54.22 18.13 -32.87
CA ALA A 11 -53.45 17.11 -32.18
C ALA A 11 -54.36 16.28 -31.26
N LEU A 12 -54.28 14.95 -31.34
CA LEU A 12 -54.41 13.97 -30.26
C LEU A 12 -54.51 12.57 -30.88
N THR A 13 -53.50 11.72 -30.67
CA THR A 13 -53.66 10.31 -30.25
C THR A 13 -52.32 9.59 -30.11
N ALA A 14 -52.06 9.16 -28.87
CA ALA A 14 -51.69 7.82 -28.44
C ALA A 14 -50.59 7.04 -29.19
N SER A 15 -49.48 6.92 -28.47
CA SER A 15 -48.40 5.95 -28.53
C SER A 15 -48.84 4.48 -28.44
N GLY A 16 -48.32 3.64 -29.33
CA GLY A 16 -48.40 2.18 -29.27
C GLY A 16 -47.36 1.48 -30.15
N HIS A 17 -46.28 1.01 -29.50
CA HIS A 17 -45.40 -0.14 -29.82
C HIS A 17 -44.83 -0.35 -31.24
N ALA A 18 -43.51 -0.13 -31.38
CA ALA A 18 -42.67 -0.87 -32.33
C ALA A 18 -41.48 -1.50 -31.58
N ARG A 19 -41.43 -2.84 -31.55
CA ARG A 19 -40.30 -3.63 -31.06
C ARG A 19 -39.11 -3.43 -32.00
N SER A 20 -38.01 -2.87 -31.49
CA SER A 20 -36.71 -2.86 -32.15
C SER A 20 -35.96 -4.16 -31.82
N THR A 21 -35.83 -5.05 -32.80
CA THR A 21 -34.92 -6.19 -32.76
C THR A 21 -33.47 -5.70 -32.83
N ALA A 22 -32.78 -5.71 -31.70
CA ALA A 22 -31.35 -5.46 -31.65
C ALA A 22 -30.61 -6.63 -32.34
N LYS A 23 -29.96 -6.35 -33.48
CA LYS A 23 -28.96 -7.25 -34.06
C LYS A 23 -27.82 -7.39 -33.04
N GLN A 24 -27.60 -8.60 -32.53
CA GLN A 24 -26.40 -8.93 -31.78
C GLN A 24 -25.18 -8.69 -32.71
N GLN A 25 -24.30 -7.76 -32.33
CA GLN A 25 -22.96 -7.68 -32.90
C GLN A 25 -22.22 -8.99 -32.57
N GLN A 26 -21.65 -9.62 -33.59
CA GLN A 26 -20.75 -10.75 -33.42
C GLN A 26 -19.54 -10.28 -32.61
N VAL A 27 -19.36 -10.88 -31.43
CA VAL A 27 -18.20 -10.65 -30.58
C VAL A 27 -16.97 -11.26 -31.25
N THR A 28 -16.06 -10.41 -31.72
CA THR A 28 -14.75 -10.83 -32.21
C THR A 28 -13.89 -11.21 -31.00
N PRO A 29 -13.29 -12.42 -30.95
CA PRO A 29 -12.49 -12.84 -29.80
C PRO A 29 -11.14 -12.10 -29.79
N HIS A 30 -10.99 -11.10 -28.93
CA HIS A 30 -9.70 -10.43 -28.71
C HIS A 30 -8.75 -11.29 -27.85
N ILE A 31 -7.46 -11.25 -28.19
CA ILE A 31 -6.40 -11.91 -27.42
C ILE A 31 -5.99 -10.98 -26.27
N THR A 32 -6.50 -11.25 -25.07
CA THR A 32 -6.30 -10.41 -23.88
C THR A 32 -5.30 -10.98 -22.85
N SER A 33 -4.77 -12.19 -23.08
CA SER A 33 -3.70 -12.78 -22.26
C SER A 33 -2.96 -13.89 -23.01
N LEU A 34 -1.64 -14.00 -22.75
CA LEU A 34 -0.74 -14.98 -23.35
C LEU A 34 -0.54 -16.20 -22.43
N SER A 35 -1.63 -16.87 -22.07
CA SER A 35 -1.51 -18.29 -21.73
C SER A 35 -1.23 -19.02 -23.06
N ASP A 36 -0.10 -19.72 -23.15
CA ASP A 36 0.44 -20.24 -24.42
C ASP A 36 -0.54 -21.14 -25.19
N LYS A 37 -1.50 -21.77 -24.49
CA LYS A 37 -2.55 -22.61 -25.09
C LYS A 37 -3.77 -21.81 -25.56
N ASP A 38 -4.23 -20.83 -24.77
CA ASP A 38 -5.42 -20.05 -25.11
C ASP A 38 -5.13 -19.09 -26.26
N ALA A 39 -3.93 -18.50 -26.29
CA ALA A 39 -3.52 -17.59 -27.35
C ALA A 39 -3.37 -18.31 -28.70
N ARG A 40 -2.78 -19.51 -28.71
CA ARG A 40 -2.71 -20.37 -29.91
C ARG A 40 -4.10 -20.80 -30.39
N LEU A 41 -4.99 -21.19 -29.48
CA LEU A 41 -6.36 -21.58 -29.83
C LEU A 41 -7.13 -20.41 -30.46
N LYS A 42 -7.01 -19.21 -29.88
CA LYS A 42 -7.62 -17.98 -30.42
C LYS A 42 -7.02 -17.60 -31.78
N ALA A 43 -5.71 -17.73 -31.93
CA ALA A 43 -5.01 -17.48 -33.19
C ALA A 43 -5.50 -18.44 -34.30
N ARG A 44 -5.64 -19.73 -34.00
CA ARG A 44 -6.12 -20.76 -34.95
C ARG A 44 -7.51 -20.48 -35.50
N THR A 45 -8.41 -19.96 -34.67
CA THR A 45 -9.79 -19.63 -35.07
C THR A 45 -9.98 -18.16 -35.40
N HIS A 46 -8.90 -17.39 -35.50
CA HIS A 46 -8.98 -15.95 -35.72
C HIS A 46 -9.65 -15.62 -37.06
N PRO A 47 -10.63 -14.70 -37.13
CA PRO A 47 -11.36 -14.40 -38.36
C PRO A 47 -10.46 -13.97 -39.53
N ALA A 48 -9.38 -13.24 -39.26
CA ALA A 48 -8.44 -12.80 -40.29
C ALA A 48 -7.74 -13.96 -41.02
N PHE A 49 -7.68 -15.15 -40.39
CA PHE A 49 -7.09 -16.35 -40.97
C PHE A 49 -8.12 -17.34 -41.51
N ALA A 50 -9.43 -17.04 -41.47
CA ALA A 50 -10.46 -18.00 -41.86
C ALA A 50 -10.24 -18.58 -43.28
N SER A 51 -9.89 -17.74 -44.24
CA SER A 51 -9.59 -18.14 -45.63
C SER A 51 -8.11 -18.39 -45.93
N ALA A 52 -7.22 -18.20 -44.96
CA ALA A 52 -5.78 -18.29 -45.16
C ALA A 52 -5.37 -19.67 -45.69
N GLY A 53 -4.50 -19.67 -46.70
CA GLY A 53 -3.86 -20.88 -47.25
C GLY A 53 -4.76 -21.78 -48.10
N GLN A 54 -5.96 -21.34 -48.48
CA GLN A 54 -6.90 -22.15 -49.27
C GLN A 54 -6.56 -22.22 -50.76
N ARG A 55 -5.74 -21.30 -51.27
CA ARG A 55 -5.32 -21.22 -52.68
C ARG A 55 -3.87 -20.80 -52.78
N ALA A 56 -3.19 -21.22 -53.85
CA ALA A 56 -1.84 -20.76 -54.14
C ALA A 56 -1.80 -19.23 -54.24
N GLY A 57 -0.83 -18.61 -53.56
CA GLY A 57 -0.80 -17.17 -53.41
C GLY A 57 0.14 -16.70 -52.31
N LEU A 58 0.15 -15.39 -52.09
CA LEU A 58 0.86 -14.73 -51.00
C LEU A 58 -0.17 -13.91 -50.22
N GLU A 59 -0.25 -14.12 -48.91
CA GLU A 59 -1.15 -13.42 -47.99
C GLU A 59 -0.31 -12.75 -46.89
N LEU A 60 -0.61 -11.50 -46.56
CA LEU A 60 0.14 -10.71 -45.57
C LEU A 60 -0.80 -10.12 -44.53
N TRP A 61 -0.38 -10.13 -43.28
CA TRP A 61 -1.04 -9.45 -42.16
C TRP A 61 -0.02 -8.62 -41.38
N ARG A 62 -0.42 -7.43 -40.97
CA ARG A 62 0.30 -6.57 -40.03
C ARG A 62 -0.27 -6.79 -38.64
N ILE A 63 0.57 -6.80 -37.61
CA ILE A 63 0.11 -6.90 -36.23
C ILE A 63 -0.27 -5.51 -35.73
N GLU A 64 -1.50 -5.35 -35.27
CA GLU A 64 -2.02 -4.10 -34.70
C GLU A 64 -2.76 -4.45 -33.39
N ASN A 65 -2.27 -3.97 -32.24
CA ASN A 65 -2.85 -4.26 -30.91
C ASN A 65 -3.13 -5.76 -30.64
N PHE A 66 -2.13 -6.63 -30.85
CA PHE A 66 -2.24 -8.10 -30.74
C PHE A 66 -3.07 -8.82 -31.82
N ASP A 67 -3.71 -8.11 -32.74
CA ASP A 67 -4.57 -8.71 -33.77
C ASP A 67 -3.90 -8.67 -35.16
N PRO A 68 -4.01 -9.74 -35.98
CA PRO A 68 -3.53 -9.74 -37.36
C PRO A 68 -4.53 -9.03 -38.29
N VAL A 69 -4.08 -7.95 -38.94
CA VAL A 69 -4.86 -7.13 -39.87
C VAL A 69 -4.33 -7.33 -41.30
N ALA A 70 -5.20 -7.72 -42.23
CA ALA A 70 -4.79 -8.01 -43.60
C ALA A 70 -4.19 -6.77 -44.30
N VAL A 71 -3.01 -6.93 -44.88
CA VAL A 71 -2.34 -5.86 -45.62
C VAL A 71 -3.01 -5.67 -46.98
N PRO A 72 -3.39 -4.43 -47.36
CA PRO A 72 -3.94 -4.16 -48.69
C PRO A 72 -2.96 -4.58 -49.80
N GLN A 73 -3.47 -5.14 -50.91
CA GLN A 73 -2.63 -5.66 -52.00
C GLN A 73 -1.63 -4.62 -52.56
N LYS A 74 -2.00 -3.33 -52.55
CA LYS A 74 -1.15 -2.20 -52.99
C LYS A 74 0.05 -1.92 -52.09
N ASP A 75 0.04 -2.46 -50.88
CA ASP A 75 1.04 -2.24 -49.84
C ASP A 75 1.86 -3.51 -49.56
N VAL A 76 1.58 -4.61 -50.25
CA VAL A 76 2.41 -5.82 -50.21
C VAL A 76 3.85 -5.49 -50.61
N GLY A 77 4.80 -5.87 -49.76
CA GLY A 77 6.22 -5.55 -49.92
C GLY A 77 6.67 -4.25 -49.24
N LYS A 78 5.75 -3.49 -48.60
CA LYS A 78 6.10 -2.38 -47.71
C LYS A 78 6.02 -2.85 -46.26
N PHE A 79 7.10 -2.67 -45.53
CA PHE A 79 7.21 -3.05 -44.12
C PHE A 79 7.62 -1.85 -43.30
N TYR A 80 6.84 -1.53 -42.27
CA TYR A 80 7.14 -0.46 -41.33
C TYR A 80 8.16 -0.95 -40.29
N LYS A 81 9.18 -0.15 -40.00
CA LYS A 81 10.26 -0.51 -39.07
C LYS A 81 9.76 -0.76 -37.65
N GLY A 82 8.72 -0.05 -37.25
CA GLY A 82 8.11 -0.10 -35.92
C GLY A 82 7.10 -1.23 -35.74
N ASP A 83 6.99 -2.18 -36.67
CA ASP A 83 5.93 -3.20 -36.66
C ASP A 83 6.41 -4.63 -36.86
N SER A 84 5.52 -5.57 -36.57
CA SER A 84 5.67 -6.98 -36.93
C SER A 84 4.59 -7.44 -37.92
N TYR A 85 4.94 -8.41 -38.78
CA TYR A 85 4.07 -8.91 -39.85
C TYR A 85 4.07 -10.45 -39.90
N ILE A 86 3.02 -11.02 -40.45
CA ILE A 86 2.92 -12.43 -40.83
C ILE A 86 2.70 -12.51 -42.34
N VAL A 87 3.49 -13.35 -43.01
CA VAL A 87 3.47 -13.56 -44.45
C VAL A 87 3.29 -15.06 -44.71
N LEU A 88 2.17 -15.43 -45.32
CA LEU A 88 1.89 -16.81 -45.72
C LEU A 88 2.10 -16.96 -47.23
N LYS A 89 3.05 -17.81 -47.62
CA LYS A 89 3.18 -18.29 -48.99
C LYS A 89 2.52 -19.66 -49.11
N THR A 90 1.53 -19.76 -49.99
CA THR A 90 0.91 -21.03 -50.35
C THR A 90 1.34 -21.43 -51.76
N THR A 91 1.90 -22.63 -51.90
CA THR A 91 2.34 -23.17 -53.19
C THR A 91 1.50 -24.39 -53.53
N SER A 92 1.14 -24.55 -54.80
CA SER A 92 0.42 -25.73 -55.29
C SER A 92 1.29 -26.53 -56.24
N ASP A 93 1.39 -27.84 -56.03
CA ASP A 93 2.08 -28.74 -56.93
C ASP A 93 1.22 -29.10 -58.16
N LYS A 94 1.78 -29.85 -59.11
CA LYS A 94 1.07 -30.30 -60.32
C LYS A 94 -0.13 -31.24 -60.03
N ARG A 95 -0.26 -31.73 -58.80
CA ARG A 95 -1.32 -32.62 -58.32
C ARG A 95 -2.33 -31.87 -57.43
N ASN A 96 -2.26 -30.53 -57.38
CA ASN A 96 -3.06 -29.66 -56.52
C ASN A 96 -2.86 -29.88 -55.01
N ASN A 97 -1.76 -30.51 -54.58
CA ASN A 97 -1.39 -30.50 -53.16
C ASN A 97 -0.84 -29.13 -52.79
N LEU A 98 -1.23 -28.64 -51.62
CA LEU A 98 -0.79 -27.35 -51.11
C LEU A 98 0.35 -27.54 -50.09
N SER A 99 1.32 -26.65 -50.14
CA SER A 99 2.35 -26.47 -49.12
C SER A 99 2.36 -25.02 -48.64
N TRP A 100 2.73 -24.81 -47.38
CA TRP A 100 2.64 -23.52 -46.72
C TRP A 100 3.97 -23.14 -46.07
N ASP A 101 4.44 -21.93 -46.34
CA ASP A 101 5.56 -21.30 -45.63
C ASP A 101 5.01 -20.06 -44.92
N ILE A 102 5.09 -20.03 -43.59
CA ILE A 102 4.67 -18.89 -42.76
C ILE A 102 5.91 -18.18 -42.27
N HIS A 103 6.06 -16.92 -42.66
CA HIS A 103 7.15 -16.06 -42.20
C HIS A 103 6.58 -15.03 -41.24
N TYR A 104 7.18 -14.87 -40.06
CA TYR A 104 6.91 -13.68 -39.24
C TYR A 104 8.11 -12.74 -39.33
N TRP A 105 7.85 -11.53 -39.79
CA TRP A 105 8.84 -10.49 -39.98
C TRP A 105 8.81 -9.52 -38.81
N ILE A 106 9.98 -9.20 -38.28
CA ILE A 106 10.17 -8.34 -37.10
C ILE A 106 10.96 -7.10 -37.53
N GLY A 107 10.33 -5.93 -37.41
CA GLY A 107 10.94 -4.64 -37.68
C GLY A 107 12.03 -4.28 -36.66
N SER A 108 12.96 -3.41 -37.04
CA SER A 108 14.06 -3.00 -36.16
C SER A 108 13.60 -2.17 -34.95
N GLU A 109 12.41 -1.59 -35.01
CA GLU A 109 11.82 -0.70 -34.00
C GLU A 109 10.49 -1.25 -33.45
N THR A 110 10.10 -2.48 -33.79
CA THR A 110 8.83 -3.07 -33.33
C THR A 110 8.81 -3.27 -31.83
N SER A 111 7.64 -3.09 -31.23
CA SER A 111 7.48 -3.28 -29.80
C SER A 111 7.45 -4.76 -29.41
N GLN A 112 7.75 -5.05 -28.14
CA GLN A 112 7.87 -6.42 -27.65
C GLN A 112 6.55 -7.20 -27.77
N ASP A 113 5.41 -6.53 -27.53
CA ASP A 113 4.08 -7.11 -27.68
C ASP A 113 3.79 -7.53 -29.12
N GLU A 114 4.15 -6.70 -30.10
CA GLU A 114 3.90 -6.99 -31.51
C GLU A 114 4.76 -8.15 -32.01
N ALA A 115 6.05 -8.16 -31.67
CA ALA A 115 6.95 -9.26 -32.00
C ALA A 115 6.50 -10.58 -31.36
N GLY A 116 6.07 -10.52 -30.08
CA GLY A 116 5.51 -11.67 -29.37
C GLY A 116 4.19 -12.17 -29.98
N ALA A 117 3.29 -11.25 -30.33
CA ALA A 117 2.03 -11.57 -30.97
C ALA A 117 2.24 -12.21 -32.35
N ALA A 118 3.14 -11.68 -33.18
CA ALA A 118 3.46 -12.24 -34.48
C ALA A 118 3.95 -13.70 -34.39
N ALA A 119 4.81 -14.00 -33.40
CA ALA A 119 5.29 -15.35 -33.16
C ALA A 119 4.16 -16.30 -32.73
N ILE A 120 3.30 -15.88 -31.79
CA ILE A 120 2.20 -16.72 -31.28
C ILE A 120 1.11 -16.94 -32.34
N LEU A 121 0.76 -15.89 -33.07
CA LEU A 121 -0.22 -15.95 -34.16
C LEU A 121 0.27 -16.85 -35.31
N THR A 122 1.58 -16.86 -35.59
CA THR A 122 2.21 -17.77 -36.56
C THR A 122 2.02 -19.22 -36.16
N VAL A 123 2.24 -19.55 -34.89
CA VAL A 123 2.01 -20.91 -34.38
C VAL A 123 0.54 -21.30 -34.49
N GLY A 124 -0.38 -20.42 -34.12
CA GLY A 124 -1.81 -20.69 -34.26
C GLY A 124 -2.27 -20.83 -35.72
N LEU A 125 -1.65 -20.10 -36.65
CA LEU A 125 -1.90 -20.24 -38.09
C LEU A 125 -1.39 -21.59 -38.60
N ASP A 126 -0.23 -22.07 -38.15
CA ASP A 126 0.28 -23.41 -38.48
C ASP A 126 -0.59 -24.54 -37.91
N ASP A 127 -1.15 -24.37 -36.71
CA ASP A 127 -2.11 -25.31 -36.13
C ASP A 127 -3.35 -25.50 -37.02
N LYS A 128 -3.70 -24.54 -37.90
CA LYS A 128 -4.77 -24.66 -38.89
C LYS A 128 -4.41 -25.63 -40.04
N PHE A 129 -3.12 -25.79 -40.30
CA PHE A 129 -2.57 -26.70 -41.30
C PHE A 129 -2.10 -28.02 -40.68
N ASP A 130 -2.56 -28.35 -39.47
CA ASP A 130 -2.13 -29.51 -38.68
C ASP A 130 -0.60 -29.56 -38.45
N GLY A 131 0.07 -28.40 -38.34
CA GLY A 131 1.52 -28.34 -38.16
C GLY A 131 2.33 -28.65 -39.44
N LYS A 132 1.71 -28.59 -40.62
CA LYS A 132 2.36 -28.90 -41.91
C LYS A 132 3.06 -27.69 -42.53
N ALA A 133 2.89 -26.48 -41.99
CA ALA A 133 3.55 -25.30 -42.52
C ALA A 133 4.98 -25.19 -42.00
N VAL A 134 5.88 -24.66 -42.83
CA VAL A 134 7.24 -24.32 -42.38
C VAL A 134 7.21 -22.91 -41.82
N GLN A 135 7.60 -22.75 -40.55
CA GLN A 135 7.65 -21.45 -39.88
C GLN A 135 9.05 -20.83 -40.00
N HIS A 136 9.11 -19.57 -40.43
CA HIS A 136 10.34 -18.82 -40.66
C HIS A 136 10.32 -17.54 -39.83
N ARG A 137 11.44 -17.24 -39.17
CA ARG A 137 11.65 -15.96 -38.47
C ARG A 137 12.45 -15.04 -39.37
N GLU A 138 11.86 -13.92 -39.77
CA GLU A 138 12.51 -12.92 -40.60
C GLU A 138 12.79 -11.67 -39.77
N SER A 139 14.01 -11.15 -39.81
CA SER A 139 14.37 -9.90 -39.13
C SER A 139 14.77 -8.87 -40.17
N MET A 140 14.32 -7.63 -39.98
CA MET A 140 14.61 -6.52 -40.88
C MET A 140 16.11 -6.45 -41.22
N GLY A 141 16.43 -6.48 -42.51
CA GLY A 141 17.81 -6.41 -43.02
C GLY A 141 18.58 -7.73 -43.05
N TYR A 142 17.99 -8.82 -42.54
CA TYR A 142 18.56 -10.17 -42.50
C TYR A 142 17.58 -11.23 -43.03
N GLU A 143 16.66 -10.84 -43.91
CA GLU A 143 15.64 -11.72 -44.44
C GLU A 143 16.23 -12.84 -45.30
N SER A 144 15.59 -14.00 -45.26
CA SER A 144 15.95 -15.15 -46.08
C SER A 144 15.77 -14.85 -47.57
N ALA A 145 16.62 -15.44 -48.41
CA ALA A 145 16.48 -15.35 -49.86
C ALA A 145 15.12 -15.87 -50.36
N GLN A 146 14.56 -16.86 -49.65
CA GLN A 146 13.21 -17.39 -49.91
C GLN A 146 12.14 -16.31 -49.68
N PHE A 147 12.18 -15.62 -48.53
CA PHE A 147 11.25 -14.55 -48.23
C PHE A 147 11.34 -13.39 -49.22
N LEU A 148 12.56 -12.92 -49.50
CA LEU A 148 12.80 -11.84 -50.45
C LEU A 148 12.31 -12.21 -51.87
N GLY A 149 12.43 -13.48 -52.25
CA GLY A 149 11.97 -14.00 -53.54
C GLY A 149 10.45 -13.94 -53.77
N TYR A 150 9.64 -13.68 -52.73
CA TYR A 150 8.19 -13.51 -52.88
C TYR A 150 7.79 -12.14 -53.42
N PHE A 151 8.65 -11.14 -53.27
CA PHE A 151 8.35 -9.76 -53.61
C PHE A 151 8.96 -9.36 -54.96
N PRO A 152 8.26 -8.54 -55.77
CA PRO A 152 8.76 -8.11 -57.07
C PRO A 152 10.16 -7.47 -56.97
N GLY A 153 11.10 -7.96 -57.77
CA GLY A 153 12.49 -7.46 -57.77
C GLY A 153 13.36 -8.01 -56.65
N GLY A 154 12.87 -8.96 -55.83
CA GLY A 154 13.66 -9.61 -54.78
C GLY A 154 13.99 -8.69 -53.61
N ALA A 155 13.22 -7.62 -53.42
CA ALA A 155 13.46 -6.62 -52.39
C ALA A 155 12.16 -6.20 -51.70
N VAL A 156 12.27 -5.86 -50.43
CA VAL A 156 11.22 -5.25 -49.61
C VAL A 156 11.54 -3.77 -49.36
N ARG A 157 10.51 -2.95 -49.16
CA ARG A 157 10.67 -1.52 -48.86
C ARG A 157 10.44 -1.27 -47.37
N TYR A 158 11.46 -0.76 -46.69
CA TYR A 158 11.33 -0.31 -45.31
C TYR A 158 10.73 1.10 -45.24
N VAL A 159 9.82 1.31 -44.29
CA VAL A 159 9.11 2.56 -44.05
C VAL A 159 9.26 2.94 -42.58
N ASP A 160 9.60 4.19 -42.29
CA ASP A 160 9.69 4.68 -40.91
C ASP A 160 8.32 4.73 -40.22
N GLY A 161 8.33 4.59 -38.89
CA GLY A 161 7.12 4.55 -38.06
C GLY A 161 6.56 3.15 -37.88
N GLY A 162 5.37 3.08 -37.28
CA GLY A 162 4.68 1.83 -36.93
C GLY A 162 3.36 2.11 -36.23
N HIS A 163 2.69 1.04 -35.83
CA HIS A 163 1.54 1.05 -34.95
C HIS A 163 2.02 1.31 -33.52
N GLN A 164 1.17 1.90 -32.69
CA GLN A 164 1.50 2.11 -31.28
C GLN A 164 1.41 0.77 -30.54
N SER A 165 2.36 0.50 -29.63
CA SER A 165 2.33 -0.68 -28.76
C SER A 165 0.98 -0.82 -28.05
N GLY A 166 0.43 -2.03 -28.06
CA GLY A 166 -0.79 -2.41 -27.37
C GLY A 166 -0.57 -2.68 -25.87
N PHE A 167 0.66 -2.62 -25.37
CA PHE A 167 0.91 -2.66 -23.93
C PHE A 167 0.56 -1.32 -23.27
N ASN A 168 -0.14 -1.38 -22.13
CA ASN A 168 -0.17 -0.25 -21.22
C ASN A 168 1.23 -0.07 -20.61
N HIS A 169 1.77 1.15 -20.66
CA HIS A 169 3.05 1.46 -20.03
C HIS A 169 2.91 1.38 -18.50
N VAL A 170 3.15 0.20 -17.95
CA VAL A 170 3.21 -0.02 -16.51
C VAL A 170 4.61 0.35 -16.07
N VAL A 171 4.77 1.51 -15.44
CA VAL A 171 5.96 1.79 -14.63
C VAL A 171 5.98 0.70 -13.58
N THR A 172 6.99 -0.18 -13.59
CA THR A 172 7.04 -1.35 -12.71
C THR A 172 7.22 -0.98 -11.24
N ASN A 173 7.64 0.27 -10.98
CA ASN A 173 7.75 0.88 -9.66
C ASN A 173 7.27 2.34 -9.73
N PRO A 174 5.98 2.63 -9.97
CA PRO A 174 5.48 3.97 -9.74
C PRO A 174 5.61 4.14 -8.22
N GLY A 175 6.50 5.02 -7.76
CA GLY A 175 6.59 5.27 -6.32
C GLY A 175 5.22 5.74 -5.79
N ALA A 176 5.02 5.70 -4.46
CA ALA A 176 3.74 6.07 -3.87
C ALA A 176 3.27 7.45 -4.31
N GLU A 177 1.96 7.57 -4.49
CA GLU A 177 1.30 8.85 -4.62
C GLU A 177 1.63 9.74 -3.42
N LYS A 178 1.81 11.04 -3.66
CA LYS A 178 2.16 12.01 -2.62
C LYS A 178 1.05 12.07 -1.57
N ARG A 179 1.36 11.63 -0.35
CA ARG A 179 0.45 11.64 0.81
C ARG A 179 1.13 12.30 2.00
N LEU A 180 0.39 13.10 2.75
CA LEU A 180 0.84 13.67 4.01
C LEU A 180 -0.02 13.10 5.14
N PHE A 181 0.62 12.64 6.22
CA PHE A 181 -0.06 12.15 7.40
C PHE A 181 0.27 13.02 8.61
N GLN A 182 -0.75 13.44 9.36
CA GLN A 182 -0.59 14.10 10.66
C GLN A 182 -0.63 13.06 11.77
N VAL A 183 0.31 13.15 12.70
CA VAL A 183 0.42 12.32 13.90
C VAL A 183 0.13 13.20 15.11
N LYS A 184 -1.02 12.96 15.76
CA LYS A 184 -1.53 13.82 16.83
C LYS A 184 -2.19 13.02 17.94
N GLY A 185 -1.95 13.43 19.19
CA GLY A 185 -2.67 12.93 20.36
C GLY A 185 -1.82 12.92 21.63
N LYS A 186 -2.49 12.76 22.77
CA LYS A 186 -1.89 12.71 24.10
C LYS A 186 -1.84 11.29 24.68
N LYS A 187 -2.97 10.58 24.69
CA LYS A 187 -3.08 9.19 25.18
C LYS A 187 -3.35 8.21 24.05
N ASN A 188 -4.19 8.61 23.10
CA ASN A 188 -4.64 7.81 21.97
C ASN A 188 -4.13 8.45 20.67
N ILE A 189 -2.82 8.35 20.40
CA ILE A 189 -2.22 8.97 19.21
C ILE A 189 -2.78 8.35 17.93
N ARG A 190 -3.29 9.21 17.05
CA ARG A 190 -3.84 8.85 15.74
C ARG A 190 -2.93 9.35 14.63
N VAL A 191 -2.91 8.58 13.55
CA VAL A 191 -2.27 8.99 12.30
C VAL A 191 -3.36 9.13 11.25
N ARG A 192 -3.56 10.32 10.71
CA ARG A 192 -4.58 10.57 9.69
C ARG A 192 -3.96 11.18 8.45
N GLN A 193 -4.49 10.84 7.28
CA GLN A 193 -4.12 11.51 6.04
C GLN A 193 -4.71 12.92 6.03
N VAL A 194 -3.94 13.89 5.56
CA VAL A 194 -4.33 15.30 5.37
C VAL A 194 -3.87 15.77 3.99
N ASP A 195 -4.37 16.92 3.52
CA ASP A 195 -3.89 17.51 2.27
C ASP A 195 -2.37 17.74 2.35
N PRO A 196 -1.58 17.38 1.31
CA PRO A 196 -0.13 17.55 1.30
C PRO A 196 0.26 19.01 1.03
N LEU A 197 -0.15 19.89 1.94
CA LEU A 197 0.00 21.33 1.91
C LEU A 197 0.55 21.81 3.25
N ILE A 198 1.33 22.90 3.23
CA ILE A 198 1.86 23.49 4.47
C ILE A 198 0.75 23.96 5.42
N SER A 199 -0.42 24.34 4.90
CA SER A 199 -1.58 24.73 5.71
C SER A 199 -2.18 23.59 6.54
N SER A 200 -1.89 22.33 6.20
CA SER A 200 -2.29 21.15 6.97
C SER A 200 -1.33 20.85 8.12
N MET A 201 -0.18 21.53 8.16
CA MET A 201 0.88 21.33 9.16
C MET A 201 0.74 22.28 10.34
N ASN A 202 1.44 21.97 11.44
CA ASN A 202 1.66 22.89 12.55
C ASN A 202 2.92 22.50 13.34
N LYS A 203 3.43 23.42 14.18
CA LYS A 203 4.64 23.19 15.00
C LYS A 203 4.42 22.25 16.20
N GLY A 204 3.19 21.91 16.54
CA GLY A 204 2.84 21.11 17.71
C GLY A 204 2.73 19.60 17.46
N ASP A 205 2.69 19.17 16.19
CA ASP A 205 2.48 17.77 15.82
C ASP A 205 3.64 17.22 14.97
N CYS A 206 3.64 15.90 14.73
CA CYS A 206 4.54 15.28 13.75
C CYS A 206 3.81 15.00 12.42
N PHE A 207 4.54 15.04 11.31
CA PHE A 207 4.00 14.81 9.97
C PHE A 207 4.85 13.79 9.20
N ILE A 208 4.20 12.89 8.45
CA ILE A 208 4.87 11.90 7.60
C ILE A 208 4.51 12.20 6.15
N LEU A 209 5.49 12.61 5.36
CA LEU A 209 5.36 12.80 3.92
C LEU A 209 5.82 11.51 3.22
N ASP A 210 4.88 10.83 2.59
CA ASP A 210 5.13 9.65 1.77
C ASP A 210 5.03 10.05 0.29
N ILE A 211 6.14 9.95 -0.43
CA ILE A 211 6.23 10.37 -1.82
C ILE A 211 7.26 9.53 -2.55
N ASN A 212 6.85 8.95 -3.67
CA ASN A 212 7.68 8.04 -4.44
C ASN A 212 8.19 6.85 -3.59
N ASN A 213 9.49 6.78 -3.31
CA ASN A 213 10.08 5.79 -2.40
C ASN A 213 10.67 6.46 -1.15
N ASP A 214 10.42 7.75 -0.94
CA ASP A 214 10.93 8.52 0.19
C ASP A 214 9.84 8.70 1.24
N ILE A 215 10.19 8.45 2.50
CA ILE A 215 9.31 8.65 3.65
C ILE A 215 9.99 9.63 4.59
N LEU A 216 9.52 10.87 4.62
CA LEU A 216 10.10 11.93 5.45
C LEU A 216 9.23 12.20 6.66
N VAL A 217 9.80 12.15 7.86
CA VAL A 217 9.13 12.43 9.13
C VAL A 217 9.51 13.83 9.60
N TYR A 218 8.64 14.81 9.40
CA TYR A 218 8.82 16.16 9.93
C TYR A 218 8.35 16.23 11.39
N VAL A 219 9.24 16.65 12.28
CA VAL A 219 8.98 16.79 13.72
C VAL A 219 8.77 18.26 14.04
N GLY A 220 7.54 18.63 14.41
CA GLY A 220 7.24 19.97 14.90
C GLY A 220 8.07 20.32 16.15
N GLU A 221 8.51 21.57 16.25
CA GLU A 221 9.37 22.07 17.34
C GLU A 221 8.77 21.85 18.74
N LYS A 222 7.43 21.82 18.83
CA LYS A 222 6.67 21.61 20.07
C LYS A 222 6.02 20.23 20.15
N ALA A 223 6.32 19.32 19.22
CA ALA A 223 5.76 17.97 19.21
C ALA A 223 6.19 17.14 20.43
N LYS A 224 5.29 16.30 20.93
CA LYS A 224 5.54 15.49 22.14
C LYS A 224 6.32 14.23 21.80
N ASN A 225 7.08 13.72 22.76
CA ASN A 225 7.87 12.50 22.57
C ASN A 225 7.03 11.28 22.17
N VAL A 226 5.81 11.17 22.70
CA VAL A 226 4.88 10.09 22.33
C VAL A 226 4.47 10.17 20.85
N GLU A 227 4.28 11.38 20.30
CA GLU A 227 3.97 11.61 18.89
C GLU A 227 5.17 11.31 17.99
N LYS A 228 6.38 11.71 18.41
CA LYS A 228 7.65 11.40 17.71
C LYS A 228 7.86 9.89 17.56
N LEU A 229 7.66 9.14 18.64
CA LEU A 229 7.77 7.67 18.65
C LEU A 229 6.72 7.05 17.72
N LYS A 230 5.47 7.52 17.78
CA LYS A 230 4.40 7.02 16.92
C LYS A 230 4.66 7.34 15.45
N ALA A 231 5.16 8.54 15.13
CA ALA A 231 5.50 8.95 13.78
C ALA A 231 6.60 8.06 13.19
N THR A 232 7.68 7.84 13.95
CA THR A 232 8.78 6.96 13.55
C THR A 232 8.31 5.51 13.35
N SER A 233 7.50 5.00 14.26
CA SER A 233 6.93 3.65 14.14
C SER A 233 6.05 3.53 12.90
N MET A 234 5.18 4.52 12.64
CA MET A 234 4.27 4.49 11.50
C MET A 234 5.03 4.63 10.18
N ALA A 235 6.04 5.51 10.11
CA ALA A 235 6.89 5.65 8.93
C ALA A 235 7.60 4.34 8.56
N ASN A 236 8.11 3.61 9.56
CA ASN A 236 8.68 2.28 9.33
C ASN A 236 7.63 1.26 8.89
N GLN A 237 6.40 1.32 9.42
CA GLN A 237 5.31 0.45 8.96
C GLN A 237 4.93 0.75 7.51
N ILE A 238 4.84 2.02 7.12
CA ILE A 238 4.58 2.43 5.73
C ILE A 238 5.70 1.88 4.83
N ARG A 239 6.97 2.06 5.20
CA ARG A 239 8.11 1.47 4.46
C ARG A 239 7.96 -0.04 4.31
N ASP A 240 7.81 -0.76 5.41
CA ASP A 240 7.90 -2.22 5.43
C ASP A 240 6.67 -2.88 4.81
N GLN A 241 5.47 -2.34 5.06
CA GLN A 241 4.20 -2.95 4.68
C GLN A 241 3.66 -2.40 3.37
N ASP A 242 3.66 -1.08 3.21
CA ASP A 242 3.04 -0.42 2.06
C ASP A 242 4.03 -0.35 0.88
N HIS A 243 5.32 -0.17 1.16
CA HIS A 243 6.40 -0.15 0.15
C HIS A 243 7.22 -1.43 0.04
N ASN A 244 6.83 -2.49 0.76
CA ASN A 244 7.54 -3.78 0.80
C ASN A 244 9.01 -3.68 1.24
N GLY A 245 9.30 -2.80 2.20
CA GLY A 245 10.64 -2.53 2.70
C GLY A 245 11.49 -1.67 1.78
N ARG A 246 10.96 -1.23 0.64
CA ARG A 246 11.64 -0.33 -0.29
C ARG A 246 11.46 1.10 0.20
N GLY A 247 12.51 1.90 0.09
CA GLY A 247 12.50 3.30 0.50
C GLY A 247 13.26 3.60 1.79
N LYS A 248 13.55 4.88 2.00
CA LYS A 248 14.30 5.38 3.16
C LYS A 248 13.36 6.17 4.05
N VAL A 249 13.43 5.91 5.36
CA VAL A 249 12.81 6.76 6.38
C VAL A 249 13.84 7.79 6.81
N GLU A 250 13.50 9.06 6.69
CA GLU A 250 14.36 10.20 7.03
C GLU A 250 13.62 11.12 7.99
N THR A 251 14.21 11.37 9.17
CA THR A 251 13.62 12.27 10.17
C THR A 251 14.15 13.68 9.95
N ILE A 252 13.24 14.64 9.86
CA ILE A 252 13.48 16.08 9.70
C ILE A 252 13.05 16.75 11.00
N ASP A 253 14.02 17.08 11.85
CA ASP A 253 13.83 17.74 13.13
C ASP A 253 14.64 19.04 13.23
N GLN A 254 14.64 19.67 14.41
CA GLN A 254 15.35 20.93 14.63
C GLN A 254 16.88 20.82 14.51
N TYR A 255 17.44 19.61 14.48
CA TYR A 255 18.87 19.35 14.35
C TYR A 255 19.27 18.92 12.93
N SER A 256 18.30 18.81 12.02
CA SER A 256 18.53 18.43 10.63
C SER A 256 19.18 19.57 9.85
N SER A 257 19.94 19.22 8.81
CA SER A 257 20.60 20.22 7.96
C SER A 257 19.58 21.06 7.19
N GLU A 258 19.93 22.30 6.85
CA GLU A 258 19.09 23.16 5.99
C GLU A 258 18.74 22.50 4.66
N SER A 259 19.65 21.67 4.10
CA SER A 259 19.37 20.88 2.90
C SER A 259 18.27 19.83 3.10
N ASP A 260 18.24 19.14 4.24
CA ASP A 260 17.22 18.12 4.52
C ASP A 260 15.85 18.77 4.77
N VAL A 261 15.85 19.90 5.48
CA VAL A 261 14.65 20.73 5.68
C VAL A 261 14.12 21.24 4.33
N GLN A 262 14.98 21.79 3.48
CA GLN A 262 14.60 22.27 2.16
C GLN A 262 14.09 21.14 1.26
N LYS A 263 14.68 19.94 1.34
CA LYS A 263 14.20 18.75 0.62
C LYS A 263 12.75 18.43 0.99
N PHE A 264 12.41 18.46 2.28
CA PHE A 264 11.04 18.21 2.74
C PHE A 264 10.02 19.16 2.09
N PHE A 265 10.26 20.48 2.15
CA PHE A 265 9.33 21.47 1.59
C PHE A 265 9.30 21.45 0.05
N THR A 266 10.41 21.09 -0.58
CA THR A 266 10.47 20.87 -2.04
C THR A 266 9.56 19.69 -2.43
N TYR A 267 9.62 18.59 -1.70
CA TYR A 267 8.76 17.42 -1.94
C TYR A 267 7.29 17.68 -1.60
N LEU A 268 7.03 18.44 -0.54
CA LEU A 268 5.69 18.92 -0.21
C LEU A 268 5.12 19.75 -1.38
N GLY A 269 5.99 20.55 -2.02
CA GLY A 269 5.71 21.39 -3.17
C GLY A 269 5.26 22.80 -2.80
N SER A 270 5.40 23.20 -1.53
CA SER A 270 5.07 24.55 -1.06
C SER A 270 5.70 24.84 0.30
N GLY A 271 5.95 26.13 0.57
CA GLY A 271 6.30 26.64 1.90
C GLY A 271 7.76 26.50 2.32
N SER A 272 8.03 26.80 3.58
CA SER A 272 9.33 26.69 4.26
C SER A 272 9.11 26.46 5.76
N LYS A 273 10.18 26.16 6.51
CA LYS A 273 10.12 25.95 7.96
C LYS A 273 9.43 27.11 8.70
N ASP A 274 9.76 28.34 8.34
CA ASP A 274 9.23 29.55 8.98
C ASP A 274 7.73 29.79 8.73
N LEU A 275 7.20 29.20 7.66
CA LEU A 275 5.79 29.33 7.28
C LEU A 275 4.90 28.25 7.90
N VAL A 276 5.46 27.30 8.65
CA VAL A 276 4.68 26.27 9.33
C VAL A 276 3.83 26.94 10.43
N PRO A 277 2.49 26.75 10.43
CA PRO A 277 1.62 27.35 11.43
C PRO A 277 2.01 26.98 12.87
N ASP A 278 1.73 27.85 13.84
CA ASP A 278 1.96 27.55 15.25
C ASP A 278 1.03 26.43 15.76
N GLU A 279 1.39 25.83 16.90
CA GLU A 279 0.65 24.70 17.51
C GLU A 279 -0.85 24.96 17.70
N SER A 280 -1.25 26.22 17.91
CA SER A 280 -2.65 26.62 18.08
C SER A 280 -3.52 26.32 16.85
N ALA A 281 -2.92 26.31 15.65
CA ALA A 281 -3.60 25.92 14.43
C ALA A 281 -3.97 24.42 14.42
N GLY A 282 -3.26 23.58 15.17
CA GLY A 282 -3.54 22.16 15.33
C GLY A 282 -4.71 21.85 16.28
N GLY A 283 -5.12 22.82 17.11
CA GLY A 283 -6.15 22.63 18.14
C GLY A 283 -5.67 21.76 19.33
N ASP A 284 -6.53 21.63 20.35
CA ASP A 284 -6.25 20.85 21.56
C ASP A 284 -6.33 19.33 21.32
N ASP A 285 -5.29 18.60 21.71
CA ASP A 285 -5.16 17.16 21.50
C ASP A 285 -6.24 16.34 22.20
N GLN A 286 -6.65 16.74 23.40
CA GLN A 286 -7.66 15.97 24.15
C GLN A 286 -9.03 16.12 23.50
N THR A 287 -9.33 17.31 22.97
CA THR A 287 -10.54 17.58 22.19
C THR A 287 -10.51 16.84 20.85
N PHE A 288 -9.35 16.81 20.19
CA PHE A 288 -9.12 16.03 18.97
C PHE A 288 -9.41 14.54 19.18
N GLU A 289 -8.82 13.92 20.21
CA GLU A 289 -9.02 12.50 20.54
C GLU A 289 -10.49 12.15 20.80
N LYS A 290 -11.18 12.93 21.63
CA LYS A 290 -12.59 12.68 22.00
C LYS A 290 -13.53 12.76 20.79
N ASN A 291 -13.21 13.62 19.82
CA ASN A 291 -14.03 13.80 18.63
C ASN A 291 -13.76 12.68 17.60
N GLU A 292 -12.49 12.33 17.36
CA GLU A 292 -12.10 11.25 16.46
C GLU A 292 -12.60 9.87 16.95
N GLU A 293 -12.44 9.55 18.24
CA GLU A 293 -12.79 8.23 18.75
C GLU A 293 -14.30 7.94 18.69
N LYS A 294 -15.12 8.99 18.74
CA LYS A 294 -16.58 8.89 18.62
C LYS A 294 -17.08 8.91 17.17
N SER A 295 -16.24 9.34 16.22
CA SER A 295 -16.66 9.55 14.84
C SER A 295 -16.37 8.37 13.91
N VAL A 296 -15.50 7.44 14.30
CA VAL A 296 -15.18 6.27 13.46
C VAL A 296 -16.33 5.26 13.46
N ILE A 297 -16.83 4.92 12.28
CA ILE A 297 -17.93 3.96 12.10
C ILE A 297 -17.45 2.82 11.20
N LEU A 298 -17.49 1.59 11.71
CA LEU A 298 -17.31 0.38 10.92
C LEU A 298 -18.68 -0.24 10.63
N SER A 299 -19.00 -0.51 9.37
CA SER A 299 -20.26 -1.15 8.96
C SER A 299 -20.01 -2.41 8.15
N GLU A 300 -20.70 -3.50 8.49
CA GLU A 300 -20.76 -4.74 7.69
C GLU A 300 -21.79 -4.58 6.56
N VAL A 301 -21.40 -4.94 5.35
CA VAL A 301 -22.24 -4.97 4.14
C VAL A 301 -22.38 -6.43 3.74
N SER A 302 -23.58 -6.98 3.96
CA SER A 302 -23.86 -8.42 3.80
C SER A 302 -25.14 -8.66 3.03
N ASP A 303 -25.13 -9.63 2.10
CA ASP A 303 -26.34 -10.15 1.43
C ASP A 303 -26.83 -11.50 1.97
N SER A 304 -26.18 -12.05 3.00
CA SER A 304 -26.47 -13.37 3.61
C SER A 304 -27.94 -13.59 4.04
N SER A 305 -28.67 -12.52 4.31
CA SER A 305 -30.11 -12.56 4.64
C SER A 305 -31.05 -12.69 3.43
N GLY A 306 -30.50 -12.81 2.21
CA GLY A 306 -31.23 -12.78 0.94
C GLY A 306 -31.51 -11.36 0.41
N LYS A 307 -31.27 -10.32 1.22
CA LYS A 307 -31.25 -8.90 0.85
C LYS A 307 -29.98 -8.25 1.39
N LEU A 308 -29.46 -7.27 0.65
CA LEU A 308 -28.29 -6.51 1.07
C LEU A 308 -28.66 -5.67 2.30
N LYS A 309 -27.87 -5.79 3.36
CA LYS A 309 -28.03 -5.04 4.62
C LYS A 309 -26.69 -4.42 5.01
N ILE A 310 -26.76 -3.16 5.45
CA ILE A 310 -25.62 -2.45 6.03
C ILE A 310 -25.87 -2.33 7.53
N THR A 311 -24.98 -2.91 8.34
CA THR A 311 -25.12 -2.95 9.79
C THR A 311 -23.89 -2.34 10.48
N PRO A 312 -24.03 -1.26 11.26
CA PRO A 312 -22.91 -0.70 12.01
C PRO A 312 -22.46 -1.67 13.11
N LEU A 313 -21.16 -1.79 13.30
CA LEU A 313 -20.51 -2.60 14.33
C LEU A 313 -20.11 -1.73 15.52
N THR A 314 -20.04 -2.33 16.70
CA THR A 314 -19.69 -1.64 17.94
C THR A 314 -18.18 -1.65 18.17
N ALA A 315 -17.63 -0.50 18.55
CA ALA A 315 -16.24 -0.36 19.02
C ALA A 315 -16.04 -1.01 20.42
N PRO A 316 -14.81 -1.40 20.80
CA PRO A 316 -13.58 -1.33 20.03
C PRO A 316 -13.55 -2.35 18.88
N PHE A 317 -13.14 -1.91 17.70
CA PHE A 317 -13.06 -2.79 16.53
C PHE A 317 -11.92 -3.80 16.66
N ARG A 318 -12.16 -5.03 16.23
CA ARG A 318 -11.27 -6.19 16.32
C ARG A 318 -11.10 -6.82 14.94
N GLN A 319 -9.91 -7.31 14.62
CA GLN A 319 -9.62 -7.89 13.30
C GLN A 319 -10.55 -9.05 12.97
N GLU A 320 -10.94 -9.83 13.98
CA GLU A 320 -11.83 -10.99 13.86
C GLU A 320 -13.26 -10.63 13.43
N GLN A 321 -13.63 -9.35 13.51
CA GLN A 321 -14.92 -8.87 12.99
C GLN A 321 -14.94 -8.80 11.46
N LEU A 322 -13.78 -8.74 10.80
CA LEU A 322 -13.67 -8.71 9.34
C LEU A 322 -13.74 -10.14 8.78
N LYS A 323 -14.94 -10.59 8.46
CA LYS A 323 -15.15 -11.94 7.92
C LYS A 323 -14.79 -12.00 6.43
N PRO A 324 -14.09 -13.05 5.97
CA PRO A 324 -13.72 -13.21 4.55
C PRO A 324 -14.92 -13.24 3.58
N GLN A 325 -16.10 -13.60 4.08
CA GLN A 325 -17.34 -13.73 3.29
C GLN A 325 -18.04 -12.40 3.03
N GLU A 326 -17.62 -11.32 3.69
CA GLU A 326 -18.38 -10.08 3.75
C GLU A 326 -17.53 -8.89 3.29
N THR A 327 -18.19 -7.76 3.04
CA THR A 327 -17.53 -6.47 2.76
C THR A 327 -17.79 -5.51 3.90
N TYR A 328 -16.85 -4.61 4.20
CA TYR A 328 -16.99 -3.64 5.30
C TYR A 328 -16.64 -2.22 4.84
N ILE A 329 -17.33 -1.24 5.40
CA ILE A 329 -17.05 0.19 5.21
C ILE A 329 -16.56 0.76 6.54
N LEU A 330 -15.33 1.24 6.58
CA LEU A 330 -14.76 1.97 7.70
C LEU A 330 -14.71 3.47 7.35
N ASP A 331 -15.64 4.21 7.91
CA ASP A 331 -15.74 5.66 7.80
C ASP A 331 -14.98 6.30 8.96
N THR A 332 -13.83 6.91 8.68
CA THR A 332 -12.97 7.54 9.70
C THR A 332 -13.24 9.04 9.88
N VAL A 333 -14.14 9.60 9.08
CA VAL A 333 -14.53 11.01 9.02
C VAL A 333 -13.43 12.01 8.63
N SER A 334 -12.23 11.90 9.21
CA SER A 334 -11.16 12.89 9.06
C SER A 334 -9.92 12.38 8.31
N GLY A 335 -9.82 11.06 8.08
CA GLY A 335 -8.77 10.44 7.26
C GLY A 335 -9.26 10.08 5.85
N SER A 336 -9.77 8.86 5.69
CA SER A 336 -10.36 8.33 4.46
C SER A 336 -11.53 7.39 4.76
N ILE A 337 -12.34 7.08 3.76
CA ILE A 337 -13.36 6.02 3.84
C ILE A 337 -12.75 4.76 3.23
N TYR A 338 -12.66 3.69 4.01
CA TYR A 338 -12.08 2.44 3.54
C TYR A 338 -13.15 1.40 3.26
N VAL A 339 -13.10 0.77 2.09
CA VAL A 339 -13.94 -0.37 1.73
C VAL A 339 -13.10 -1.65 1.78
N TRP A 340 -13.18 -2.39 2.89
CA TRP A 340 -12.49 -3.66 3.04
C TRP A 340 -13.28 -4.77 2.36
N VAL A 341 -12.63 -5.53 1.48
CA VAL A 341 -13.27 -6.55 0.63
C VAL A 341 -12.74 -7.93 1.00
N GLY A 342 -13.60 -8.78 1.57
CA GLY A 342 -13.30 -10.16 1.87
C GLY A 342 -13.03 -11.00 0.61
N LYS A 343 -12.12 -11.97 0.70
CA LYS A 343 -11.76 -12.85 -0.43
C LYS A 343 -12.94 -13.67 -0.96
N GLN A 344 -13.94 -13.93 -0.11
CA GLN A 344 -15.12 -14.74 -0.41
C GLN A 344 -16.40 -13.90 -0.58
N ALA A 345 -16.31 -12.57 -0.49
CA ALA A 345 -17.44 -11.67 -0.64
C ALA A 345 -18.06 -11.72 -2.05
N THR A 346 -19.37 -11.52 -2.13
CA THR A 346 -20.12 -11.60 -3.40
C THR A 346 -19.83 -10.39 -4.28
N GLN A 347 -20.06 -10.51 -5.60
CA GLN A 347 -19.88 -9.37 -6.50
C GLN A 347 -20.87 -8.25 -6.19
N LYS A 348 -22.06 -8.60 -5.70
CA LYS A 348 -23.10 -7.64 -5.32
C LYS A 348 -22.65 -6.81 -4.12
N GLU A 349 -22.15 -7.45 -3.06
CA GLU A 349 -21.61 -6.75 -1.88
C GLU A 349 -20.47 -5.80 -2.25
N LYS A 350 -19.54 -6.25 -3.10
CA LYS A 350 -18.41 -5.44 -3.57
C LYS A 350 -18.86 -4.15 -4.26
N THR A 351 -19.79 -4.26 -5.21
CA THR A 351 -20.29 -3.11 -5.98
C THR A 351 -21.08 -2.15 -5.09
N GLU A 352 -21.96 -2.68 -4.24
CA GLU A 352 -22.84 -1.87 -3.40
C GLU A 352 -22.08 -1.18 -2.27
N ALA A 353 -21.09 -1.84 -1.66
CA ALA A 353 -20.25 -1.21 -0.64
C ALA A 353 -19.45 -0.02 -1.19
N MET A 354 -18.91 -0.16 -2.41
CA MET A 354 -18.24 0.94 -3.11
C MET A 354 -19.19 2.09 -3.41
N ALA A 355 -20.36 1.80 -3.99
CA ALA A 355 -21.37 2.82 -4.29
C ALA A 355 -21.82 3.56 -3.02
N LYS A 356 -21.96 2.84 -1.90
CA LYS A 356 -22.32 3.42 -0.61
C LYS A 356 -21.22 4.30 -0.04
N ALA A 357 -19.96 3.89 -0.13
CA ALA A 357 -18.82 4.69 0.31
C ALA A 357 -18.72 6.01 -0.47
N GLU A 358 -18.91 5.97 -1.80
CA GLU A 358 -18.96 7.18 -2.65
C GLU A 358 -20.15 8.08 -2.30
N GLN A 359 -21.30 7.48 -1.98
CA GLN A 359 -22.45 8.23 -1.49
C GLN A 359 -22.13 8.94 -0.17
N TYR A 360 -21.44 8.28 0.78
CA TYR A 360 -21.00 8.94 2.01
C TYR A 360 -20.08 10.11 1.72
N LEU A 361 -19.09 9.91 0.84
CA LEU A 361 -18.16 10.96 0.45
C LEU A 361 -18.88 12.19 -0.13
N SER A 362 -19.88 11.97 -0.99
CA SER A 362 -20.61 13.04 -1.67
C SER A 362 -21.66 13.73 -0.80
N SER A 363 -22.25 13.02 0.17
CA SER A 363 -23.40 13.51 0.96
C SER A 363 -23.02 14.17 2.27
N LYS A 364 -21.80 13.92 2.77
CA LYS A 364 -21.30 14.51 4.01
C LYS A 364 -20.26 15.58 3.67
N ASN A 365 -20.20 16.62 4.50
CA ASN A 365 -19.24 17.71 4.35
C ASN A 365 -17.84 17.30 4.86
N TYR A 366 -17.25 16.29 4.22
CA TYR A 366 -15.91 15.83 4.56
C TYR A 366 -14.84 16.82 4.08
N PRO A 367 -13.67 16.85 4.74
CA PRO A 367 -12.51 17.58 4.23
C PRO A 367 -12.12 17.14 2.81
N SER A 368 -11.50 18.05 2.05
CA SER A 368 -11.10 17.85 0.64
C SER A 368 -10.18 16.66 0.41
N TRP A 369 -9.38 16.26 1.40
CA TRP A 369 -8.44 15.15 1.31
C TRP A 369 -9.07 13.77 1.49
N VAL A 370 -10.30 13.70 1.99
CA VAL A 370 -10.98 12.42 2.22
C VAL A 370 -11.34 11.80 0.88
N HIS A 371 -10.98 10.54 0.70
CA HIS A 371 -11.30 9.77 -0.50
C HIS A 371 -11.76 8.35 -0.12
N VAL A 372 -12.36 7.65 -1.09
CA VAL A 372 -12.73 6.24 -0.93
C VAL A 372 -11.54 5.38 -1.35
N ALA A 373 -11.05 4.53 -0.44
CA ALA A 373 -9.98 3.58 -0.70
C ALA A 373 -10.50 2.14 -0.61
N ARG A 374 -10.33 1.38 -1.69
CA ARG A 374 -10.68 -0.05 -1.72
C ARG A 374 -9.51 -0.88 -1.20
N ILE A 375 -9.77 -1.72 -0.20
CA ILE A 375 -8.77 -2.57 0.45
C ILE A 375 -9.15 -4.05 0.29
N PRO A 376 -8.53 -4.78 -0.63
CA PRO A 376 -8.62 -6.24 -0.65
C PRO A 376 -8.07 -6.88 0.64
N GLN A 377 -8.73 -7.92 1.13
CA GLN A 377 -8.26 -8.70 2.28
C GLN A 377 -6.82 -9.23 2.08
N GLY A 378 -5.95 -8.98 3.06
CA GLY A 378 -4.53 -9.32 3.04
C GLY A 378 -3.63 -8.26 2.41
N THR A 379 -4.19 -7.14 1.96
CA THR A 379 -3.44 -5.99 1.41
C THR A 379 -3.67 -4.72 2.23
N GLU A 380 -4.04 -4.88 3.51
CA GLU A 380 -4.39 -3.76 4.36
C GLU A 380 -3.17 -2.86 4.62
N PRO A 381 -3.27 -1.54 4.40
CA PRO A 381 -2.19 -0.60 4.67
C PRO A 381 -2.06 -0.32 6.16
N ALA A 382 -0.87 0.12 6.59
CA ALA A 382 -0.57 0.41 8.00
C ALA A 382 -1.60 1.36 8.65
N ILE A 383 -2.02 2.39 7.92
CA ILE A 383 -2.98 3.40 8.36
C ILE A 383 -4.39 2.85 8.59
N PHE A 384 -4.79 1.77 7.92
CA PHE A 384 -6.09 1.12 8.15
C PHE A 384 -6.06 0.28 9.43
N LYS A 385 -4.94 -0.42 9.66
CA LYS A 385 -4.78 -1.38 10.78
C LYS A 385 -4.92 -0.70 12.15
N GLN A 386 -4.52 0.58 12.28
CA GLN A 386 -4.59 1.35 13.53
C GLN A 386 -6.00 1.43 14.15
N TYR A 387 -7.06 1.21 13.35
CA TYR A 387 -8.45 1.27 13.80
C TYR A 387 -8.93 0.00 14.51
N PHE A 388 -8.12 -1.07 14.55
CA PHE A 388 -8.44 -2.35 15.17
C PHE A 388 -7.54 -2.59 16.41
N THR A 389 -8.06 -3.14 17.51
CA THR A 389 -7.25 -3.44 18.72
C THR A 389 -6.45 -4.73 18.65
N THR A 390 -6.85 -5.67 17.81
CA THR A 390 -6.32 -7.04 17.79
C THR A 390 -5.57 -7.38 16.51
N TRP A 391 -5.20 -6.39 15.69
CA TRP A 391 -4.61 -6.66 14.38
C TRP A 391 -3.29 -7.43 14.46
N ARG A 392 -3.20 -8.53 13.69
CA ARG A 392 -1.99 -9.35 13.53
C ARG A 392 -1.72 -9.61 12.05
N ASP A 393 -0.47 -9.39 11.65
CA ASP A 393 0.01 -9.71 10.30
C ASP A 393 0.39 -11.20 10.19
N VAL A 394 0.05 -11.81 9.05
CA VAL A 394 0.31 -13.24 8.79
C VAL A 394 1.81 -13.50 8.75
N GLY A 395 2.29 -14.48 9.53
CA GLY A 395 3.70 -14.85 9.61
C GLY A 395 4.54 -14.08 10.64
N MET A 396 3.94 -13.09 11.34
CA MET A 396 4.59 -12.45 12.49
C MET A 396 4.13 -13.09 13.80
N SER A 397 5.07 -13.53 14.63
CA SER A 397 4.76 -14.12 15.94
C SER A 397 4.28 -13.08 16.97
N HIS A 398 4.46 -11.79 16.71
CA HIS A 398 4.09 -10.68 17.60
C HIS A 398 3.54 -9.48 16.81
N SER A 399 2.49 -8.84 17.32
CA SER A 399 1.94 -7.59 16.76
C SER A 399 2.93 -6.44 16.96
N ARG A 400 3.58 -5.99 15.88
CA ARG A 400 4.32 -4.73 15.90
C ARG A 400 3.30 -3.58 15.89
N LEU A 401 3.01 -3.06 17.07
CA LEU A 401 2.31 -1.80 17.34
C LEU A 401 1.01 -1.59 16.54
N VAL A 402 -0.07 -2.20 17.02
CA VAL A 402 -1.42 -1.70 16.80
C VAL A 402 -2.10 -1.58 18.16
N ARG A 403 -2.07 -0.36 18.70
CA ARG A 403 -2.64 0.13 19.98
C ARG A 403 -1.92 -0.24 21.29
N SER A 404 -1.77 0.78 22.13
CA SER A 404 -1.76 0.65 23.58
C SER A 404 -3.01 -0.13 24.00
N VAL A 405 -2.81 -1.19 24.76
CA VAL A 405 -3.86 -2.13 25.15
C VAL A 405 -4.81 -1.43 26.13
N ASP A 406 -6.10 -1.53 25.86
CA ASP A 406 -7.19 -1.14 26.77
C ASP A 406 -7.07 -1.92 28.09
N ASP A 407 -6.82 -1.20 29.20
CA ASP A 407 -6.65 -1.72 30.58
C ASP A 407 -7.75 -2.69 31.02
N ARG A 408 -8.92 -2.66 30.38
CA ARG A 408 -10.07 -3.51 30.73
C ARG A 408 -9.87 -4.97 30.37
N TYR A 409 -8.93 -5.32 29.49
CA TYR A 409 -8.63 -6.72 29.16
C TYR A 409 -7.66 -7.38 30.15
N LEU A 410 -6.87 -6.58 30.89
CA LEU A 410 -5.94 -7.06 31.91
C LEU A 410 -6.65 -7.50 33.20
N GLN A 411 -7.88 -7.04 33.43
CA GLN A 411 -8.70 -7.47 34.59
C GLN A 411 -9.26 -8.90 34.49
N LYS A 412 -9.08 -9.61 33.36
CA LYS A 412 -9.55 -11.00 33.19
C LYS A 412 -8.44 -12.05 33.33
N LEU A 413 -7.20 -11.65 33.55
CA LEU A 413 -6.11 -12.57 33.88
C LEU A 413 -6.05 -12.74 35.41
N GLU A 414 -5.87 -13.98 35.86
CA GLU A 414 -5.64 -14.34 37.27
C GLU A 414 -4.68 -13.33 37.94
N PRO A 415 -4.97 -12.85 39.18
CA PRO A 415 -4.17 -11.81 39.84
C PRO A 415 -2.67 -12.12 39.96
N SER A 416 -2.28 -13.40 39.92
CA SER A 416 -0.89 -13.85 40.01
C SER A 416 -0.09 -13.76 38.71
N ALA A 417 -0.72 -13.46 37.57
CA ALA A 417 -0.08 -13.46 36.24
C ALA A 417 0.20 -12.06 35.67
N VAL A 418 -0.20 -10.99 36.35
CA VAL A 418 -0.01 -9.61 35.87
C VAL A 418 1.36 -9.10 36.32
N LYS A 419 2.21 -8.75 35.34
CA LYS A 419 3.51 -8.13 35.58
C LYS A 419 3.32 -6.65 35.89
N ARG A 420 3.99 -6.14 36.91
CA ARG A 420 3.91 -4.73 37.32
C ARG A 420 5.29 -4.15 37.51
N LEU A 421 5.49 -2.92 37.06
CA LEU A 421 6.73 -2.18 37.21
C LEU A 421 6.46 -0.95 38.07
N TYR A 422 7.36 -0.67 39.00
CA TYR A 422 7.28 0.47 39.90
C TYR A 422 8.56 1.26 39.85
N GLU A 423 8.45 2.59 39.74
CA GLU A 423 9.55 3.53 39.92
C GLU A 423 9.74 3.81 41.41
N VAL A 424 10.98 3.76 41.88
CA VAL A 424 11.35 4.03 43.27
C VAL A 424 12.20 5.30 43.34
N LYS A 425 11.70 6.30 44.08
CA LYS A 425 12.45 7.54 44.37
C LYS A 425 12.89 7.53 45.83
N ILE A 426 14.20 7.49 46.04
CA ILE A 426 14.81 7.52 47.36
C ILE A 426 15.17 8.98 47.69
N GLY A 427 14.46 9.58 48.64
CA GLY A 427 14.76 10.89 49.19
C GLY A 427 15.51 10.78 50.53
N SER A 428 15.94 11.92 51.09
CA SER A 428 16.78 11.95 52.29
C SER A 428 16.18 11.24 53.51
N ASN A 429 14.85 11.23 53.65
CA ASN A 429 14.13 10.64 54.78
C ASN A 429 12.99 9.68 54.38
N ASN A 430 12.67 9.53 53.10
CA ASN A 430 11.48 8.80 52.63
C ASN A 430 11.75 8.08 51.31
N ILE A 431 11.10 6.92 51.12
CA ILE A 431 11.08 6.16 49.86
C ILE A 431 9.68 6.28 49.26
N TYR A 432 9.61 6.82 48.04
CA TYR A 432 8.37 6.95 47.27
C TYR A 432 8.34 5.89 46.18
N ILE A 433 7.17 5.26 46.00
CA ILE A 433 6.98 4.17 45.04
C ILE A 433 5.77 4.53 44.17
N LYS A 434 5.95 4.49 42.86
CA LYS A 434 4.90 4.81 41.88
C LYS A 434 4.77 3.67 40.88
N GLU A 435 3.57 3.14 40.69
CA GLU A 435 3.28 2.16 39.64
C GLU A 435 3.39 2.82 38.26
N MET A 436 4.05 2.13 37.34
CA MET A 436 4.22 2.55 35.95
C MET A 436 3.09 1.99 35.10
N ASP A 437 2.65 2.77 34.12
CA ASP A 437 1.54 2.40 33.25
C ASP A 437 1.86 1.16 32.39
N ASP A 438 3.14 0.94 32.05
CA ASP A 438 3.58 -0.19 31.24
C ASP A 438 4.94 -0.77 31.70
N VAL A 439 5.14 -2.07 31.45
CA VAL A 439 6.39 -2.80 31.71
C VAL A 439 7.26 -2.81 30.44
N GLU A 440 7.97 -1.71 30.20
CA GLU A 440 8.86 -1.52 29.05
C GLU A 440 10.29 -1.17 29.47
N GLN A 441 11.29 -1.68 28.73
CA GLN A 441 12.71 -1.44 29.04
C GLN A 441 13.06 0.05 28.97
N VAL A 442 12.37 0.83 28.14
CA VAL A 442 12.57 2.28 28.01
C VAL A 442 12.20 3.05 29.29
N ASN A 443 11.39 2.46 30.17
CA ASN A 443 11.06 3.06 31.46
C ASN A 443 12.17 2.89 32.50
N LEU A 444 13.24 2.15 32.18
CA LEU A 444 14.38 1.91 33.07
C LEU A 444 15.50 2.91 32.76
N GLU A 445 15.59 3.96 33.58
CA GLU A 445 16.63 4.99 33.48
C GLU A 445 17.96 4.49 34.07
N GLU A 446 19.10 4.94 33.51
CA GLU A 446 20.44 4.50 33.94
C GLU A 446 20.77 4.94 35.38
N ASP A 447 20.14 6.00 35.90
CA ASP A 447 20.28 6.48 37.28
C ASP A 447 19.15 6.01 38.22
N GLY A 448 18.13 5.33 37.68
CA GLY A 448 16.91 4.97 38.39
C GLY A 448 16.93 3.66 39.19
N THR A 449 16.00 3.55 40.14
CA THR A 449 15.71 2.32 40.91
C THR A 449 14.28 1.87 40.66
N TYR A 450 14.06 0.59 40.38
CA TYR A 450 12.75 0.07 40.01
C TYR A 450 12.44 -1.25 40.71
N ILE A 451 11.15 -1.53 40.92
CA ILE A 451 10.66 -2.83 41.39
C ILE A 451 9.84 -3.47 40.27
N LEU A 452 10.18 -4.69 39.90
CA LEU A 452 9.43 -5.50 38.95
C LEU A 452 8.81 -6.69 39.66
N GLN A 453 7.49 -6.72 39.74
CA GLN A 453 6.73 -7.88 40.20
C GLN A 453 6.41 -8.78 39.00
N ASN A 454 6.94 -10.01 39.00
CA ASN A 454 6.77 -10.98 37.92
C ASN A 454 6.40 -12.36 38.51
N GLY A 455 5.11 -12.56 38.80
CA GLY A 455 4.61 -13.77 39.45
C GLY A 455 5.15 -13.93 40.87
N GLU A 456 5.81 -15.05 41.17
CA GLU A 456 6.42 -15.35 42.48
C GLU A 456 7.80 -14.70 42.68
N ASN A 457 8.36 -14.07 41.63
CA ASN A 457 9.66 -13.43 41.68
C ASN A 457 9.47 -11.91 41.61
N THR A 458 10.01 -11.20 42.60
CA THR A 458 10.05 -9.74 42.61
C THR A 458 11.49 -9.27 42.57
N PHE A 459 11.79 -8.34 41.66
CA PHE A 459 13.14 -7.84 41.44
C PHE A 459 13.24 -6.39 41.84
N VAL A 460 14.30 -6.03 42.54
CA VAL A 460 14.74 -4.64 42.69
C VAL A 460 15.86 -4.43 41.68
N TRP A 461 15.59 -3.63 40.65
CA TRP A 461 16.54 -3.32 39.59
C TRP A 461 17.19 -1.96 39.84
N PHE A 462 18.50 -1.91 39.62
CA PHE A 462 19.31 -0.69 39.76
C PHE A 462 19.99 -0.36 38.44
N GLY A 463 19.83 0.89 38.01
CA GLY A 463 20.55 1.47 36.90
C GLY A 463 22.05 1.53 37.16
N LYS A 464 22.83 1.62 36.09
CA LYS A 464 24.30 1.64 36.12
C LYS A 464 24.85 2.87 36.87
N GLU A 465 24.16 4.00 36.79
CA GLU A 465 24.52 5.28 37.40
C GLU A 465 23.84 5.51 38.77
N THR A 466 23.00 4.57 39.22
CA THR A 466 22.38 4.67 40.53
C THR A 466 23.44 4.73 41.65
N PRO A 467 23.36 5.69 42.59
CA PRO A 467 24.31 5.79 43.69
C PRO A 467 24.42 4.50 44.50
N ILE A 468 25.65 4.08 44.83
CA ILE A 468 25.87 2.83 45.58
C ILE A 468 25.21 2.83 46.98
N THR A 469 24.99 4.02 47.54
CA THR A 469 24.23 4.22 48.77
C THR A 469 22.77 3.76 48.63
N TYR A 470 22.16 3.93 47.46
CA TYR A 470 20.78 3.50 47.19
C TYR A 470 20.70 1.98 47.00
N VAL A 471 21.71 1.39 46.36
CA VAL A 471 21.82 -0.07 46.23
C VAL A 471 21.91 -0.75 47.61
N LYS A 472 22.53 -0.11 48.60
CA LYS A 472 22.58 -0.61 49.99
C LYS A 472 21.24 -0.55 50.72
N LEU A 473 20.30 0.27 50.26
CA LEU A 473 18.97 0.44 50.86
C LEU A 473 17.91 -0.51 50.24
N TRP A 474 18.31 -1.50 49.45
CA TRP A 474 17.36 -2.37 48.74
C TRP A 474 16.40 -3.12 49.69
N GLU A 475 16.86 -3.48 50.89
CA GLU A 475 16.00 -4.10 51.92
C GLU A 475 14.95 -3.11 52.44
N ASP A 476 15.32 -1.85 52.69
CA ASP A 476 14.39 -0.80 53.10
C ASP A 476 13.37 -0.47 52.00
N VAL A 477 13.81 -0.49 50.74
CA VAL A 477 12.93 -0.36 49.56
C VAL A 477 11.90 -1.49 49.53
N VAL A 478 12.31 -2.73 49.78
CA VAL A 478 11.41 -3.90 49.84
C VAL A 478 10.43 -3.78 51.02
N VAL A 479 10.91 -3.40 52.20
CA VAL A 479 10.05 -3.19 53.38
C VAL A 479 9.00 -2.12 53.10
N GLN A 480 9.39 -1.01 52.47
CA GLN A 480 8.46 0.06 52.13
C GLN A 480 7.47 -0.36 51.03
N PHE A 481 7.92 -1.13 50.04
CA PHE A 481 7.05 -1.70 49.00
C PHE A 481 5.97 -2.60 49.60
N LEU A 482 6.34 -3.53 50.49
CA LEU A 482 5.40 -4.45 51.13
C LEU A 482 4.38 -3.75 52.04
N ARG A 483 4.71 -2.56 52.57
CA ARG A 483 3.75 -1.74 53.33
C ARG A 483 2.65 -1.16 52.46
N PHE A 484 2.97 -0.70 51.25
CA PHE A 484 2.00 -0.14 50.31
C PHE A 484 1.28 -1.21 49.50
N PHE A 485 1.95 -2.34 49.24
CA PHE A 485 1.46 -3.44 48.41
C PHE A 485 1.58 -4.78 49.17
N PRO A 486 0.82 -4.98 50.26
CA PRO A 486 0.86 -6.20 51.04
C PRO A 486 0.46 -7.42 50.19
N GLN A 487 1.24 -8.50 50.27
CA GLN A 487 1.05 -9.72 49.48
C GLN A 487 0.68 -10.90 50.39
N GLU A 488 -0.20 -11.80 49.92
CA GLU A 488 -0.70 -12.94 50.71
C GLU A 488 0.27 -14.14 50.78
N ASN A 489 1.28 -14.19 49.90
CA ASN A 489 2.24 -15.30 49.78
C ASN A 489 3.70 -14.85 49.97
N THR A 490 4.56 -15.76 50.47
CA THR A 490 6.02 -15.54 50.61
C THR A 490 6.71 -15.46 49.24
N GLN A 491 6.86 -14.24 48.69
CA GLN A 491 7.66 -13.99 47.49
C GLN A 491 9.15 -13.95 47.78
N THR A 492 9.95 -14.28 46.76
CA THR A 492 11.41 -14.11 46.81
C THR A 492 11.81 -12.79 46.15
N PHE A 493 12.49 -11.92 46.90
CA PHE A 493 13.07 -10.68 46.39
C PHE A 493 14.49 -10.91 45.90
N LYS A 494 14.80 -10.38 44.71
CA LYS A 494 16.11 -10.52 44.05
C LYS A 494 16.61 -9.17 43.58
N VAL A 495 17.91 -8.95 43.65
CA VAL A 495 18.53 -7.75 43.09
C VAL A 495 18.93 -8.02 41.65
N ALA A 496 18.56 -7.13 40.73
CA ALA A 496 19.02 -7.08 39.36
C ALA A 496 19.81 -5.79 39.11
N LYS A 497 20.81 -5.83 38.25
CA LYS A 497 21.62 -4.65 37.89
C LYS A 497 21.62 -4.47 36.38
N GLN A 498 21.67 -3.22 35.94
CA GLN A 498 21.74 -2.89 34.52
C GLN A 498 22.88 -3.63 33.82
N GLY A 499 22.56 -4.35 32.74
CA GLY A 499 23.50 -5.14 31.95
C GLY A 499 23.86 -6.51 32.53
N LEU A 500 23.31 -6.88 33.70
CA LEU A 500 23.46 -8.18 34.36
C LEU A 500 22.09 -8.73 34.79
N GLU A 501 21.04 -8.41 34.04
CA GLU A 501 19.68 -8.83 34.36
C GLU A 501 19.51 -10.34 34.16
N PRO A 502 18.89 -11.05 35.12
CA PRO A 502 18.62 -12.47 34.94
C PRO A 502 17.51 -12.70 33.90
N ASP A 503 17.52 -13.87 33.25
CA ASP A 503 16.58 -14.24 32.20
C ASP A 503 15.10 -14.00 32.55
N ASN A 504 14.72 -14.29 33.80
CA ASN A 504 13.36 -14.12 34.29
C ASN A 504 12.96 -12.65 34.52
N PHE A 505 13.94 -11.76 34.72
CA PHE A 505 13.73 -10.31 34.69
C PHE A 505 13.52 -9.84 33.24
N VAL A 506 14.43 -10.20 32.33
CA VAL A 506 14.39 -9.79 30.93
C VAL A 506 13.09 -10.23 30.24
N ARG A 507 12.66 -11.47 30.46
CA ARG A 507 11.40 -12.01 29.91
C ARG A 507 10.13 -11.36 30.48
N ALA A 508 10.26 -10.54 31.52
CA ALA A 508 9.14 -9.77 32.02
C ALA A 508 8.73 -8.65 31.05
N PHE A 509 9.71 -8.07 30.35
CA PHE A 509 9.53 -6.98 29.41
C PHE A 509 9.09 -7.52 28.05
N ARG A 510 8.15 -6.80 27.40
CA ARG A 510 7.63 -7.20 26.07
C ARG A 510 8.73 -7.19 24.99
N LYS A 511 9.68 -6.28 25.11
CA LYS A 511 10.83 -6.14 24.22
C LYS A 511 12.04 -5.74 25.06
N TRP A 512 13.14 -6.47 24.87
CA TRP A 512 14.41 -6.19 25.48
C TRP A 512 15.48 -6.11 24.39
N ASP A 513 16.10 -4.95 24.23
CA ASP A 513 17.26 -4.73 23.37
C ASP A 513 18.51 -4.61 24.27
N PRO A 514 19.44 -5.59 24.25
CA PRO A 514 20.67 -5.56 25.03
C PRO A 514 21.56 -4.34 24.74
N TYR A 515 21.35 -3.66 23.62
CA TYR A 515 22.15 -2.53 23.16
C TYR A 515 21.42 -1.17 23.29
N MET A 516 20.24 -1.14 23.94
CA MET A 516 19.41 0.06 24.05
C MET A 516 20.20 1.26 24.60
N TRP A 517 20.83 1.08 25.77
CA TRP A 517 21.59 2.14 26.43
C TRP A 517 22.88 2.52 25.68
N GLN A 518 23.47 1.64 24.86
CA GLN A 518 24.62 1.99 24.02
C GLN A 518 24.23 2.89 22.85
N LYS A 519 23.07 2.64 22.23
CA LYS A 519 22.53 3.47 21.15
C LYS A 519 22.14 4.87 21.65
N GLN A 520 21.57 4.96 22.84
CA GLN A 520 21.23 6.23 23.47
C GLN A 520 22.48 7.07 23.75
N ASN A 521 23.52 6.47 24.35
CA ASN A 521 24.79 7.14 24.58
C ASN A 521 25.46 7.64 23.27
N SER A 522 25.39 6.85 22.19
CA SER A 522 25.88 7.29 20.87
C SER A 522 25.11 8.50 20.33
N TYR A 523 23.79 8.55 20.54
CA TYR A 523 22.96 9.69 20.14
C TYR A 523 23.28 10.95 20.97
N GLU A 524 23.44 10.80 22.29
CA GLU A 524 23.76 11.91 23.19
C GLU A 524 25.19 12.45 22.97
N MET A 525 26.14 11.59 22.64
CA MET A 525 27.51 11.99 22.31
C MET A 525 27.57 12.77 20.99
N ASN A 526 26.83 12.31 19.97
CA ASN A 526 26.69 13.05 18.71
C ASN A 526 25.99 14.40 18.94
N ARG A 527 25.01 14.46 19.86
CA ARG A 527 24.33 15.70 20.27
C ARG A 527 25.29 16.68 20.96
N GLU A 528 26.08 16.22 21.92
CA GLU A 528 27.09 17.03 22.63
C GLU A 528 28.15 17.59 21.69
N GLU A 529 28.59 16.79 20.71
CA GLU A 529 29.57 17.22 19.70
C GLU A 529 29.04 18.35 18.83
N VAL A 530 27.77 18.26 18.41
CA VAL A 530 27.08 19.31 17.64
C VAL A 530 26.85 20.58 18.48
N LEU A 531 26.48 20.44 19.76
CA LEU A 531 26.30 21.59 20.66
C LEU A 531 27.62 22.35 20.87
N ARG A 532 28.74 21.64 21.04
CA ARG A 532 30.07 22.26 21.13
C ARG A 532 30.48 22.94 19.83
N PHE A 533 30.08 22.39 18.68
CA PHE A 533 30.36 23.00 17.39
C PHE A 533 29.61 24.34 17.23
N ASN A 534 28.36 24.40 17.69
CA ASN A 534 27.53 25.60 17.63
C ASN A 534 27.99 26.70 18.61
N GLU A 535 28.46 26.35 19.82
CA GLU A 535 29.04 27.33 20.76
C GLU A 535 30.33 27.99 20.23
N ILE A 536 31.07 27.32 19.34
CA ILE A 536 32.27 27.85 18.69
C ILE A 536 31.91 28.82 17.54
N GLU A 537 30.74 28.67 16.92
CA GLU A 537 30.25 29.60 15.90
C GLU A 537 29.63 30.86 16.51
N ASP A 538 28.93 30.75 17.65
CA ASP A 538 28.33 31.90 18.34
C ASP A 538 29.35 32.79 19.12
N SER A 539 30.61 32.36 19.21
CA SER A 539 31.69 33.10 19.87
C SER A 539 32.65 33.84 18.91
N LYS A 540 32.32 33.87 17.61
CA LYS A 540 33.00 34.68 16.58
C LYS A 540 32.07 35.79 16.07
#